data_AF-A0A7W6D9E9-F1
#
_entry.id   AF-A0A7W6D9E9-F1
#
_cell.length_a   1.000
_cell.length_b   1.000
_cell.length_c   1.000
_cell.angle_alpha   90.00
_cell.angle_beta   90.00
_cell.angle_gamma   90.00
#
_symmetry.space_group_name_H-M   'P 1'
#
loop_
_entity.id
_entity.type
_entity.pdbx_description
1 polymer ?
#
loop_
_entity_poly.entity_id
_entity_poly.type
_entity_poly.pdbx_seq_one_letter_code
_entity_poly.pdbx_strand_id
1 'polypeptide(L)'
;MKDNGFSLITGGDRRTEPRDDVLHAIRRVRTIVLASAEDCRCRDRVADAIQSFEHLEHRREKKRLADATRTQRRKIKALLELLEDLDPATADDGELSEASLLLNDIAAEAALASSHLRELLRLRAAADGN
;
A
#
# COMPACT_ATOMS: atom_id res chain seq x y z
N MET A 1 -13.34 -41.73 12.63
CA MET A 1 -11.89 -41.46 12.47
C MET A 1 -11.63 -41.27 10.98
N LYS A 2 -11.30 -40.10 10.45
CA LYS A 2 -10.59 -38.95 11.03
C LYS A 2 -11.20 -37.64 10.51
N ASP A 3 -11.32 -36.69 11.43
CA ASP A 3 -11.63 -35.29 11.18
C ASP A 3 -10.44 -34.60 10.51
N ASN A 4 -10.65 -33.94 9.38
CA ASN A 4 -9.66 -33.04 8.78
C ASN A 4 -10.16 -31.60 8.93
N GLY A 5 -9.86 -31.02 10.09
CA GLY A 5 -10.02 -29.60 10.34
C GLY A 5 -9.02 -28.81 9.49
N PHE A 6 -9.50 -28.24 8.38
CA PHE A 6 -8.79 -27.20 7.65
C PHE A 6 -8.93 -25.90 8.46
N SER A 7 -7.92 -25.64 9.30
CA SER A 7 -7.86 -24.43 10.12
C SER A 7 -7.55 -23.22 9.24
N LEU A 8 -8.58 -22.40 9.01
CA LEU A 8 -8.44 -21.03 8.52
C LEU A 8 -7.68 -20.21 9.57
N ILE A 9 -6.37 -20.08 9.40
CA ILE A 9 -5.62 -19.01 10.07
C ILE A 9 -5.98 -17.71 9.37
N THR A 10 -7.09 -17.10 9.75
CA THR A 10 -7.30 -15.65 9.61
C THR A 10 -6.55 -14.97 10.75
N GLY A 11 -5.22 -14.99 10.67
CA GLY A 11 -4.33 -14.19 11.48
C GLY A 11 -4.03 -12.91 10.72
N GLY A 12 -4.62 -11.79 11.15
CA GLY A 12 -4.42 -10.48 10.56
C GLY A 12 -2.96 -10.08 10.52
N ASP A 13 -2.33 -10.33 9.38
CA ASP A 13 -1.02 -9.80 9.04
C ASP A 13 -1.16 -8.31 8.73
N ARG A 14 -1.21 -7.49 9.79
CA ARG A 14 -0.88 -6.07 9.71
C ARG A 14 0.61 -5.95 9.41
N ARG A 15 1.05 -6.40 8.24
CA ARG A 15 2.26 -5.88 7.61
C ARG A 15 1.94 -4.44 7.22
N THR A 16 2.09 -3.52 8.18
CA THR A 16 2.41 -2.13 7.86
C THR A 16 3.57 -2.19 6.88
N GLU A 17 3.42 -1.57 5.71
CA GLU A 17 4.47 -1.57 4.70
C GLU A 17 5.77 -1.05 5.33
N PRO A 18 6.96 -1.58 4.94
CA PRO A 18 8.24 -1.27 5.59
C PRO A 18 8.59 0.22 5.69
N ARG A 19 7.86 1.11 4.99
CA ARG A 19 8.13 2.55 4.89
C ARG A 19 7.24 3.41 5.80
N ASP A 20 6.03 2.97 6.13
CA ASP A 20 5.27 3.58 7.25
C ASP A 20 6.02 3.37 8.57
N ASP A 21 6.71 2.23 8.68
CA ASP A 21 7.64 1.94 9.76
C ASP A 21 8.83 2.92 9.77
N VAL A 22 9.30 3.38 8.61
CA VAL A 22 10.38 4.39 8.53
C VAL A 22 9.92 5.74 9.06
N LEU A 23 8.75 6.26 8.66
CA LEU A 23 8.24 7.53 9.21
C LEU A 23 8.02 7.45 10.72
N HIS A 24 7.49 6.32 11.20
CA HIS A 24 7.33 6.08 12.63
C HIS A 24 8.69 6.00 13.36
N ALA A 25 9.68 5.31 12.78
CA ALA A 25 11.03 5.23 13.31
C ALA A 25 11.72 6.61 13.33
N ILE A 26 11.55 7.44 12.30
CA ILE A 26 12.09 8.81 12.26
C ILE A 26 11.50 9.64 13.39
N ARG A 27 10.19 9.61 13.59
CA ARG A 27 9.53 10.31 14.70
C ARG A 27 10.04 9.84 16.05
N ARG A 28 10.25 8.52 16.21
CA ARG A 28 10.83 7.95 17.44
C ARG A 28 12.27 8.41 17.67
N VAL A 29 13.09 8.42 16.61
CA VAL A 29 14.46 8.95 16.65
C VAL A 29 14.45 10.43 17.01
N ARG A 30 13.53 11.22 16.44
CA ARG A 30 13.33 12.63 16.82
C ARG A 30 13.15 12.79 18.31
N THR A 31 12.21 12.05 18.89
CA THR A 31 11.91 12.10 20.32
C THR A 31 13.14 11.75 21.16
N ILE A 32 13.85 10.68 20.82
CA ILE A 32 15.04 10.23 21.55
C ILE A 32 16.17 11.26 21.46
N VAL A 33 16.49 11.72 20.25
CA VAL A 33 17.65 12.59 20.04
C VAL A 33 17.41 13.97 20.64
N LEU A 34 16.21 14.55 20.49
CA LEU A 34 15.88 15.83 21.11
C LEU A 34 15.82 15.76 22.63
N ALA A 35 15.45 14.61 23.22
CA ALA A 35 15.51 14.40 24.66
C ALA A 35 16.94 14.27 25.21
N SER A 36 17.90 13.88 24.36
CA SER A 36 19.31 13.68 24.72
C SER A 36 20.21 14.90 24.46
N ALA A 37 19.71 15.91 23.75
CA ALA A 37 20.52 17.07 23.36
C ALA A 37 20.65 18.08 24.50
N GLU A 38 21.87 18.24 25.04
CA GLU A 38 22.16 19.18 26.14
C GLU A 38 22.29 20.64 25.68
N ASP A 39 22.72 20.89 24.43
CA ASP A 39 22.82 22.23 23.85
C ASP A 39 21.60 22.52 22.95
N CYS A 40 20.87 23.59 23.27
CA CYS A 40 19.73 24.09 22.49
C CYS A 40 20.06 24.28 21.00
N ARG A 41 21.27 24.73 20.66
CA ARG A 41 21.67 24.93 19.24
C ARG A 41 21.85 23.59 18.52
N CYS A 42 22.38 22.58 19.20
CA CYS A 42 22.49 21.24 18.65
C CYS A 42 21.09 20.63 18.46
N ARG A 43 20.23 20.81 19.46
CA ARG A 43 18.84 20.36 19.44
C ARG A 43 18.06 20.93 18.24
N ASP A 44 18.17 22.23 17.99
CA ASP A 44 17.44 22.89 16.90
C ASP A 44 17.92 22.39 15.52
N ARG A 45 19.25 22.28 15.32
CA ARG A 45 19.81 21.73 14.07
C ARG A 45 19.36 20.30 13.79
N VAL A 46 19.31 19.47 14.82
CA VAL A 46 18.82 18.09 14.67
C VAL A 46 17.32 18.07 14.42
N ALA A 47 16.54 18.92 15.09
CA ALA A 47 15.10 19.04 14.84
C ALA A 47 14.82 19.40 13.37
N ASP A 48 15.55 20.37 12.81
CA ASP A 48 15.41 20.81 11.42
C ASP A 48 15.80 19.69 10.43
N ALA A 49 16.88 18.98 10.69
CA ALA A 49 17.34 17.86 9.87
C ALA A 49 16.31 16.73 9.85
N ILE A 50 15.74 16.40 11.01
CA ILE A 50 14.72 15.36 11.13
C ILE A 50 13.41 15.77 10.45
N GLN A 51 12.97 17.02 10.63
CA GLN A 51 11.79 17.53 9.94
C GLN A 51 11.96 17.50 8.41
N SER A 52 13.13 17.85 7.91
CA SER A 52 13.47 17.77 6.49
C SER A 52 13.40 16.33 5.98
N PHE A 53 13.85 15.37 6.79
CA PHE A 53 13.81 13.95 6.44
C PHE A 53 12.38 13.39 6.46
N GLU A 54 11.57 13.73 7.45
CA GLU A 54 10.14 13.38 7.49
C GLU A 54 9.42 13.85 6.23
N HIS A 55 9.67 15.09 5.79
CA HIS A 55 9.08 15.63 4.57
C HIS A 55 9.52 14.87 3.31
N LEU A 56 10.81 14.52 3.22
CA LEU A 56 11.34 13.76 2.10
C LEU A 56 10.72 12.36 2.00
N GLU A 57 10.65 11.65 3.12
CA GLU A 57 10.06 10.30 3.15
C GLU A 57 8.55 10.34 2.87
N HIS A 58 7.83 11.35 3.38
CA HIS A 58 6.41 11.53 3.04
C HIS A 58 6.17 11.71 1.54
N ARG A 59 7.02 12.51 0.89
CA ARG A 59 6.97 12.72 -0.57
C ARG A 59 7.29 11.44 -1.34
N ARG A 60 8.30 10.69 -0.89
CA ARG A 60 8.69 9.40 -1.50
C ARG A 60 7.55 8.40 -1.41
N GLU A 61 6.90 8.31 -0.25
CA GLU A 61 5.83 7.36 -0.01
C GLU A 61 4.57 7.70 -0.83
N LYS A 62 4.18 8.98 -0.87
CA LYS A 62 3.12 9.47 -1.76
C LYS A 62 3.37 9.11 -3.22
N LYS A 63 4.61 9.30 -3.70
CA LYS A 63 4.98 8.96 -5.08
C LYS A 63 4.86 7.46 -5.33
N ARG A 64 5.39 6.63 -4.42
CA ARG A 64 5.35 5.16 -4.51
C ARG A 64 3.92 4.65 -4.63
N LEU A 65 3.02 5.08 -3.74
CA LEU A 65 1.62 4.66 -3.76
C LEU A 65 0.88 5.11 -5.04
N ALA A 66 1.18 6.32 -5.53
CA ALA A 66 0.60 6.81 -6.79
C ALA A 66 1.08 5.98 -7.99
N ASP A 67 2.38 5.64 -8.05
CA ASP A 67 2.94 4.79 -9.10
C ASP A 67 2.40 3.36 -9.01
N ALA A 68 2.27 2.80 -7.81
CA ALA A 68 1.65 1.50 -7.59
C ALA A 68 0.19 1.47 -8.06
N THR A 69 -0.59 2.50 -7.75
CA THR A 69 -1.98 2.65 -8.24
C THR A 69 -2.04 2.71 -9.77
N ARG A 70 -1.13 3.46 -10.41
CA ARG A 70 -1.04 3.51 -11.88
C ARG A 70 -0.70 2.14 -12.47
N THR A 71 0.19 1.38 -11.82
CA THR A 71 0.52 0.02 -12.23
C THR A 71 -0.69 -0.89 -12.21
N GLN A 72 -1.48 -0.89 -11.12
CA GLN A 72 -2.68 -1.73 -11.05
C GLN A 72 -3.73 -1.32 -12.10
N ARG A 73 -3.89 -0.02 -12.36
CA ARG A 73 -4.75 0.45 -13.45
C ARG A 73 -4.31 -0.06 -14.82
N ARG A 74 -3.00 -0.11 -15.10
CA ARG A 74 -2.48 -0.66 -16.36
C ARG A 74 -2.73 -2.17 -16.46
N LYS A 75 -2.56 -2.92 -15.38
CA LYS A 75 -2.87 -4.36 -15.35
C LYS A 75 -4.34 -4.64 -15.58
N ILE A 76 -5.24 -3.92 -14.89
CA ILE A 76 -6.69 -4.04 -15.11
C ILE A 76 -7.03 -3.79 -16.57
N LYS A 77 -6.44 -2.76 -17.20
CA LYS A 77 -6.66 -2.49 -18.63
C LYS A 77 -6.23 -3.69 -19.49
N ALA A 78 -5.05 -4.24 -19.27
CA ALA A 78 -4.55 -5.39 -20.02
C ALA A 78 -5.43 -6.64 -19.83
N LEU A 79 -5.93 -6.89 -18.61
CA LEU A 79 -6.84 -8.00 -18.34
C LEU A 79 -8.21 -7.81 -19.03
N LEU A 80 -8.70 -6.57 -19.09
CA LEU A 80 -9.92 -6.24 -19.83
C LEU A 80 -9.73 -6.42 -21.35
N GLU A 81 -8.54 -6.11 -21.89
CA GLU A 81 -8.23 -6.37 -23.30
C GLU A 81 -8.28 -7.87 -23.63
N LEU A 82 -7.90 -8.76 -22.71
CA LEU A 82 -8.04 -10.22 -22.90
C LEU A 82 -9.51 -10.71 -22.90
N LEU A 83 -10.42 -9.93 -22.32
CA LEU A 83 -11.85 -10.25 -22.24
C LEU A 83 -12.67 -9.61 -23.38
N GLU A 84 -12.06 -8.80 -24.25
CA GLU A 84 -12.77 -7.93 -25.21
C GLU A 84 -13.66 -8.72 -26.17
N ASP A 85 -13.18 -9.87 -26.63
CA ASP A 85 -13.85 -10.71 -27.63
C ASP A 85 -14.70 -11.84 -27.02
N LEU A 86 -14.80 -11.92 -25.68
CA LEU A 86 -15.57 -12.97 -25.01
C LEU A 86 -17.07 -12.75 -25.21
N ASP A 87 -17.74 -13.68 -25.89
CA ASP A 87 -19.20 -13.81 -25.88
C ASP A 87 -19.64 -14.99 -24.99
N PRO A 88 -20.16 -14.74 -23.78
CA PRO A 88 -20.59 -15.81 -22.87
C PRO A 88 -21.72 -16.68 -23.42
N ALA A 89 -22.45 -16.25 -24.45
CA ALA A 89 -23.53 -17.03 -25.05
C ALA A 89 -23.03 -18.12 -26.01
N THR A 90 -21.81 -17.96 -26.55
CA THR A 90 -21.20 -18.89 -27.51
C THR A 90 -19.92 -19.53 -27.00
N ALA A 91 -19.38 -19.04 -25.89
CA ALA A 91 -18.15 -19.54 -25.29
C ALA A 91 -18.27 -20.98 -24.79
N ASP A 92 -17.18 -21.74 -24.90
CA ASP A 92 -17.08 -23.07 -24.31
C ASP A 92 -16.74 -23.03 -22.80
N ASP A 93 -16.81 -24.19 -22.13
CA ASP A 93 -16.54 -24.30 -20.69
C ASP A 93 -15.11 -23.84 -20.31
N GLY A 94 -14.14 -24.01 -21.22
CA GLY A 94 -12.76 -23.59 -21.04
C GLY A 94 -12.62 -22.07 -21.09
N GLU A 95 -13.21 -21.44 -22.11
CA GLU A 95 -13.26 -19.99 -22.29
C GLU A 95 -13.97 -19.31 -21.10
N LEU A 96 -15.10 -19.87 -20.64
CA LEU A 96 -15.82 -19.38 -19.46
C LEU A 96 -14.99 -19.52 -18.17
N SER A 97 -14.26 -20.62 -18.02
CA SER A 97 -13.36 -20.85 -16.88
C SER A 97 -12.21 -19.84 -16.88
N GLU A 98 -11.57 -19.60 -18.02
CA GLU A 98 -10.49 -18.61 -18.16
C GLU A 98 -11.01 -17.19 -17.91
N ALA A 99 -12.16 -16.83 -18.48
CA ALA A 99 -12.79 -15.54 -18.23
C ALA A 99 -13.08 -15.29 -16.75
N SER A 100 -13.54 -16.32 -16.03
CA SER A 100 -13.76 -16.26 -14.57
C SER A 100 -12.46 -15.97 -13.82
N LEU A 101 -11.34 -16.60 -14.22
CA LEU A 101 -10.03 -16.34 -13.62
C LEU A 101 -9.55 -14.91 -13.90
N LEU A 102 -9.68 -14.43 -15.15
CA LEU A 102 -9.30 -13.07 -15.52
C LEU A 102 -10.11 -12.01 -14.74
N LEU A 103 -11.41 -12.24 -14.55
CA LEU A 103 -12.27 -11.37 -13.74
C LEU A 103 -11.85 -11.37 -12.25
N ASN A 104 -11.44 -12.52 -11.70
CA ASN A 104 -10.90 -12.60 -10.34
C ASN A 104 -9.58 -11.83 -10.22
N ASP A 105 -8.71 -11.91 -11.22
CA ASP A 105 -7.46 -11.13 -11.25
C ASP A 105 -7.74 -9.63 -11.33
N ILE A 106 -8.72 -9.20 -12.13
CA ILE A 106 -9.17 -7.80 -12.16
C ILE A 106 -9.63 -7.35 -10.77
N ALA A 107 -10.46 -8.17 -10.10
CA ALA A 107 -10.95 -7.87 -8.77
C ALA A 107 -9.80 -7.72 -7.75
N ALA A 108 -8.80 -8.61 -7.81
CA ALA A 108 -7.62 -8.55 -6.96
C ALA A 108 -6.80 -7.27 -7.20
N GLU A 109 -6.53 -6.93 -8.47
CA GLU A 109 -5.77 -5.73 -8.82
C GLU A 109 -6.53 -4.44 -8.45
N ALA A 110 -7.87 -4.44 -8.58
CA ALA A 110 -8.73 -3.34 -8.15
C ALA A 110 -8.72 -3.17 -6.62
N ALA A 111 -8.75 -4.27 -5.86
CA ALA A 111 -8.65 -4.24 -4.41
C ALA A 111 -7.30 -3.66 -3.94
N LEU A 112 -6.20 -4.05 -4.59
CA LEU A 112 -4.86 -3.51 -4.33
C LEU A 112 -4.80 -2.00 -4.65
N ALA A 113 -5.32 -1.57 -5.80
CA ALA A 113 -5.39 -0.15 -6.16
C ALA A 113 -6.18 0.67 -5.12
N SER A 114 -7.33 0.14 -4.69
CA SER A 114 -8.16 0.73 -3.65
C SER A 114 -7.40 0.88 -2.33
N SER A 115 -6.62 -0.13 -1.94
CA SER A 115 -5.77 -0.09 -0.75
C SER A 115 -4.73 1.03 -0.82
N HIS A 116 -4.00 1.14 -1.92
CA HIS A 116 -3.01 2.21 -2.11
C HIS A 116 -3.62 3.62 -2.05
N LEU A 117 -4.82 3.79 -2.62
CA LEU A 117 -5.55 5.05 -2.57
C LEU A 117 -6.01 5.40 -1.15
N ARG A 118 -6.48 4.42 -0.36
CA ARG A 118 -6.80 4.63 1.05
C ARG A 118 -5.58 5.07 1.84
N GLU A 119 -4.42 4.48 1.57
CA GLU A 119 -3.17 4.88 2.24
C GLU A 119 -2.75 6.30 1.85
N LEU A 120 -2.87 6.67 0.57
CA LEU A 120 -2.65 8.05 0.13
C LEU A 120 -3.56 9.04 0.85
N LEU A 121 -4.82 8.69 1.10
CA LEU A 121 -5.75 9.54 1.86
C LEU A 121 -5.30 9.70 3.31
N ARG A 122 -4.85 8.61 3.96
CA ARG A 122 -4.31 8.67 5.33
C ARG A 122 -3.08 9.56 5.42
N LEU A 123 -2.13 9.42 4.49
CA LEU A 123 -0.94 10.27 4.43
C LEU A 123 -1.27 11.75 4.20
N ARG A 124 -2.34 12.07 3.47
CA ARG A 124 -2.82 13.45 3.31
C ARG A 124 -3.44 13.98 4.60
N ALA A 125 -4.35 13.22 5.21
CA ALA A 125 -4.96 13.61 6.48
C ALA A 125 -3.94 13.83 7.60
N ALA A 126 -2.88 13.00 7.66
CA ALA A 126 -1.80 13.16 8.63
C ALA A 126 -0.93 14.41 8.41
N ALA A 127 -0.94 14.99 7.20
CA ALA A 127 -0.23 16.24 6.91
C ALA A 127 -1.06 17.48 7.23
N ASP A 128 -2.39 17.38 7.22
CA ASP A 128 -3.31 18.49 7.47
C ASP A 128 -3.67 18.65 8.97
N GLY A 129 -3.35 17.64 9.80
CA GLY A 129 -3.67 17.59 11.23
C GLY A 129 -2.54 18.02 12.19
N ASN A 130 -1.54 18.76 11.71
CA ASN A 130 -0.43 19.30 12.50
C ASN A 130 -0.26 20.80 12.23
#